data_AF-A0A4X1SJR4-F1
#
_entry.id   AF-A0A4X1SJR4-F1
#
_cell.length_a   1.000
_cell.length_b   1.000
_cell.length_c   1.000
_cell.angle_alpha   90.00
_cell.angle_beta   90.00
_cell.angle_gamma   90.00
#
_symmetry.space_group_name_H-M   'P 1'
#
loop_
_entity.id
_entity.type
_entity.pdbx_description
1 polymer ?
#
loop_
_entity_poly.entity_id
_entity_poly.type
_entity_poly.pdbx_seq_one_letter_code
_entity_poly.pdbx_strand_id
1 'polypeptide(L)'
;MGSVCNTAGVVIDGYPVTKYQVSLLEDRSVIPMVIFELDVPSKEIFKRLLVEKKKETSLPYPLHNSSQIIAVRNSKYRKNIGDIRQFYQEQHQNWYVIDGFHSKWWVWNEVIKKVKMVNKHMQIYLERTKAGKAACIDKLCISPEELTSRLGEFGQFCPVSLAESYELVDCSLTDSLEFAAEFRGHYYKMSSQENFNKFLENPEQYVPPLAPHPLPPADMIPRRLTPSGLKSRFPKCAELQGYCPVTYQDGRQRYEALVPGSINYALEYRDRIYICESREKLEKFLRSPSKYCNQKLPYKLPPPKEPKCLTSLPLPGYLEQGIATSLIKAMNAAGCLKPKFPFLSVKRSALLYIAFHLKAFNPKGSEYTRKKYKKKMEQFTERCELITYLGAKMTRKYKEPQFRAIDFDHKLQTFLSLRSIDPVNG
;
A
#
# COMPACT_ATOMS: atom_id res chain seq x y z
N MET A 1 0.77 -15.35 50.28
CA MET A 1 1.14 -16.62 49.60
C MET A 1 2.12 -17.36 50.48
N GLY A 2 2.05 -18.70 50.54
CA GLY A 2 3.04 -19.48 51.29
C GLY A 2 4.44 -19.35 50.67
N SER A 3 5.49 -19.50 51.48
CA SER A 3 6.90 -19.41 51.06
C SER A 3 7.26 -20.23 49.81
N VAL A 4 6.54 -21.34 49.58
CA VAL A 4 6.76 -22.27 48.45
C VAL A 4 6.30 -21.67 47.11
N CYS A 5 5.21 -20.92 47.10
CA CYS A 5 4.68 -20.29 45.88
C CYS A 5 5.66 -19.26 45.29
N ASN A 6 6.39 -18.56 46.16
CA ASN A 6 7.36 -17.54 45.75
C ASN A 6 8.66 -18.14 45.17
N THR A 7 8.95 -19.42 45.43
CA THR A 7 10.19 -20.08 45.00
C THR A 7 9.99 -21.07 43.86
N ALA A 8 8.87 -21.82 43.85
CA ALA A 8 8.58 -22.83 42.83
C ALA A 8 7.66 -22.32 41.70
N GLY A 9 7.01 -21.16 41.89
CA GLY A 9 5.94 -20.69 41.00
C GLY A 9 4.61 -21.41 41.26
N VAL A 10 3.58 -21.04 40.48
CA VAL A 10 2.22 -21.59 40.61
C VAL A 10 1.62 -21.77 39.21
N VAL A 11 0.85 -22.86 39.03
CA VAL A 11 -0.03 -23.04 37.86
C VAL A 11 -1.46 -22.74 38.30
N ILE A 12 -2.08 -21.76 37.66
CA ILE A 12 -3.48 -21.40 37.89
C ILE A 12 -4.32 -22.11 36.83
N ASP A 13 -5.18 -23.02 37.25
CA ASP A 13 -6.08 -23.78 36.36
C ASP A 13 -7.52 -23.27 36.51
N GLY A 14 -8.15 -22.95 35.38
CA GLY A 14 -9.55 -22.53 35.34
C GLY A 14 -9.86 -21.12 35.88
N TYR A 15 -8.85 -20.28 36.10
CA TYR A 15 -9.00 -18.88 36.54
C TYR A 15 -7.93 -18.00 35.86
N PRO A 16 -8.25 -16.78 35.38
CA PRO A 16 -9.54 -16.08 35.45
C PRO A 16 -10.52 -16.49 34.32
N VAL A 17 -11.83 -16.37 34.59
CA VAL A 17 -12.94 -16.64 33.63
C VAL A 17 -13.82 -15.41 33.35
N THR A 18 -13.53 -14.27 33.99
CA THR A 18 -14.23 -12.99 33.80
C THR A 18 -13.25 -11.82 33.87
N LYS A 19 -13.61 -10.67 33.28
CA LYS A 19 -12.80 -9.43 33.37
C LYS A 19 -12.57 -8.95 34.81
N TYR A 20 -13.57 -9.08 35.67
CA TYR A 20 -13.44 -8.72 37.08
C TYR A 20 -12.38 -9.58 37.79
N GLN A 21 -12.27 -10.85 37.43
CA GLN A 21 -11.24 -11.72 37.99
C GLN A 21 -9.84 -11.39 37.45
N VAL A 22 -9.75 -10.93 36.20
CA VAL A 22 -8.51 -10.38 35.63
C VAL A 22 -8.09 -9.16 36.43
N SER A 23 -8.97 -8.19 36.66
CA SER A 23 -8.63 -6.99 37.44
C SER A 23 -8.16 -7.33 38.87
N LEU A 24 -8.81 -8.30 39.53
CA LEU A 24 -8.35 -8.76 40.84
C LEU A 24 -6.93 -9.35 40.85
N LEU A 25 -6.50 -9.99 39.75
CA LEU A 25 -5.13 -10.51 39.62
C LEU A 25 -4.14 -9.36 39.39
N GLU A 26 -4.47 -8.44 38.50
CA GLU A 26 -3.64 -7.26 38.20
C GLU A 26 -3.45 -6.37 39.44
N ASP A 27 -4.53 -6.12 40.20
CA ASP A 27 -4.51 -5.35 41.46
C ASP A 27 -3.60 -5.97 42.53
N ARG A 28 -3.33 -7.27 42.42
CA ARG A 28 -2.44 -8.03 43.32
C ARG A 28 -1.09 -8.35 42.69
N SER A 29 -0.82 -7.82 41.50
CA SER A 29 0.39 -8.09 40.70
C SER A 29 0.64 -9.58 40.49
N VAL A 30 -0.42 -10.38 40.36
CA VAL A 30 -0.34 -11.82 40.06
C VAL A 30 -0.47 -12.00 38.54
N ILE A 31 0.63 -11.76 37.83
CA ILE A 31 0.68 -11.82 36.37
C ILE A 31 1.23 -13.19 35.96
N PRO A 32 0.45 -14.02 35.23
CA PRO A 32 0.97 -15.28 34.70
C PRO A 32 2.09 -15.01 33.68
N MET A 33 3.23 -15.70 33.80
CA MET A 33 4.30 -15.58 32.79
C MET A 33 3.90 -16.19 31.44
N VAL A 34 3.04 -17.20 31.45
CA VAL A 34 2.58 -17.92 30.27
C VAL A 34 1.14 -18.35 30.50
N ILE A 35 0.27 -18.10 29.53
CA ILE A 35 -1.12 -18.56 29.55
C ILE A 35 -1.33 -19.51 28.37
N PHE A 36 -1.85 -20.70 28.66
CA PHE A 36 -2.19 -21.68 27.63
C PHE A 36 -3.70 -21.83 27.52
N GLU A 37 -4.21 -21.60 26.32
CA GLU A 37 -5.59 -21.88 25.96
C GLU A 37 -5.66 -23.15 25.12
N LEU A 38 -6.36 -24.17 25.63
CA LEU A 38 -6.62 -25.39 24.86
C LEU A 38 -7.88 -25.21 24.02
N ASP A 39 -7.70 -24.94 22.72
CA ASP A 39 -8.84 -24.80 21.81
C ASP A 39 -9.36 -26.18 21.38
N VAL A 40 -10.65 -26.42 21.61
CA VAL A 40 -11.33 -27.65 21.22
C VAL A 40 -12.72 -27.30 20.68
N PRO A 41 -13.10 -27.81 19.49
CA PRO A 41 -14.44 -27.62 18.95
C PRO A 41 -15.51 -28.18 19.90
N SER A 42 -16.61 -27.44 20.12
CA SER A 42 -17.65 -27.87 21.06
C SER A 42 -18.23 -29.26 20.76
N LYS A 43 -18.35 -29.62 19.48
CA LYS A 43 -18.80 -30.96 19.06
C LYS A 43 -17.91 -32.07 19.65
N GLU A 44 -16.60 -31.86 19.62
CA GLU A 44 -15.63 -32.82 20.17
C GLU A 44 -15.67 -32.83 21.70
N ILE A 45 -15.84 -31.67 22.35
CA ILE A 45 -16.02 -31.59 23.81
C ILE A 45 -17.20 -32.47 24.26
N PHE A 46 -18.36 -32.34 23.63
CA PHE A 46 -19.53 -33.16 23.97
C PHE A 46 -19.35 -34.64 23.64
N LYS A 47 -18.66 -34.96 22.53
CA LYS A 47 -18.32 -36.35 22.19
C LYS A 47 -17.44 -36.99 23.27
N ARG A 48 -16.39 -36.29 23.72
CA ARG A 48 -15.49 -36.75 24.80
C ARG A 48 -16.26 -36.93 26.11
N LEU A 49 -17.12 -35.99 26.46
CA LEU A 49 -18.00 -36.07 27.64
C LEU A 49 -18.89 -37.33 27.65
N LEU A 50 -19.48 -37.68 26.49
CA LEU A 50 -20.31 -38.88 26.37
C LEU A 50 -19.50 -40.18 26.52
N VAL A 51 -18.26 -40.20 26.02
CA VAL A 51 -17.36 -41.36 26.16
C VAL A 51 -16.89 -41.53 27.60
N GLU A 52 -16.58 -40.42 28.27
CA GLU A 52 -16.14 -40.41 29.68
C GLU A 52 -17.23 -40.95 30.61
N LYS A 53 -18.49 -40.49 30.46
CA LYS A 53 -19.63 -41.01 31.21
C LYS A 53 -19.89 -42.51 31.04
N LYS A 54 -19.51 -43.08 29.90
CA LYS A 54 -19.64 -44.52 29.65
C LYS A 54 -18.53 -45.33 30.33
N LYS A 55 -17.40 -44.70 30.66
CA LYS A 55 -16.22 -45.34 31.26
C LYS A 55 -16.16 -45.17 32.77
N GLU A 56 -16.71 -44.09 33.32
CA GLU A 56 -16.72 -43.85 34.77
C GLU A 56 -17.66 -44.85 35.48
N THR A 57 -17.09 -45.61 36.42
CA THR A 57 -17.85 -46.34 37.44
C THR A 57 -18.50 -45.31 38.37
N SER A 58 -19.73 -45.56 38.84
CA SER A 58 -20.50 -44.59 39.63
C SER A 58 -19.70 -44.11 40.84
N LEU A 59 -19.25 -42.85 40.80
CA LEU A 59 -18.61 -42.21 41.93
C LEU A 59 -19.62 -42.05 43.08
N PRO A 60 -19.17 -42.04 44.35
CA PRO A 60 -20.05 -41.92 45.52
C PRO A 60 -20.72 -40.54 45.66
N TYR A 61 -20.48 -39.61 44.73
CA TYR A 61 -21.02 -38.26 44.74
C TYR A 61 -21.37 -37.78 43.32
N PRO A 62 -22.34 -36.87 43.18
CA PRO A 62 -22.73 -36.32 41.87
C PRO A 62 -21.66 -35.40 41.29
N LEU A 63 -21.29 -35.62 40.03
CA LEU A 63 -20.41 -34.73 39.27
C LEU A 63 -21.22 -33.67 38.51
N HIS A 64 -20.69 -32.44 38.41
CA HIS A 64 -21.23 -31.37 37.57
C HIS A 64 -20.88 -31.54 36.07
N ASN A 65 -20.97 -32.76 35.55
CA ASN A 65 -20.62 -33.12 34.18
C ASN A 65 -21.87 -33.36 33.30
N SER A 66 -23.05 -32.88 33.70
CA SER A 66 -24.26 -32.98 32.88
C SER A 66 -24.09 -32.20 31.56
N SER A 67 -24.68 -32.71 30.47
CA SER A 67 -24.53 -32.06 29.15
C SER A 67 -25.07 -30.62 29.15
N GLN A 68 -26.12 -30.36 29.92
CA GLN A 68 -26.70 -29.04 30.11
C GLN A 68 -25.74 -28.11 30.86
N ILE A 69 -25.13 -28.57 31.97
CA ILE A 69 -24.16 -27.77 32.73
C ILE A 69 -22.94 -27.43 31.86
N ILE A 70 -22.40 -28.40 31.13
CA ILE A 70 -21.26 -28.19 30.23
C ILE A 70 -21.62 -27.24 29.09
N ALA A 71 -22.84 -27.31 28.54
CA ALA A 71 -23.31 -26.37 27.53
C ALA A 71 -23.34 -24.93 28.05
N VAL A 72 -23.87 -24.72 29.26
CA VAL A 72 -23.88 -23.39 29.89
C VAL A 72 -22.45 -22.90 30.16
N ARG A 73 -21.55 -23.76 30.66
CA ARG A 73 -20.14 -23.41 30.90
C ARG A 73 -19.42 -23.03 29.61
N ASN A 74 -19.53 -23.84 28.56
CA ASN A 74 -18.93 -23.58 27.26
C ASN A 74 -19.47 -22.30 26.61
N SER A 75 -20.78 -22.04 26.73
CA SER A 75 -21.38 -20.78 26.26
C SER A 75 -20.81 -19.57 26.99
N LYS A 76 -20.73 -19.61 28.33
CA LYS A 76 -20.14 -18.52 29.14
C LYS A 76 -18.66 -18.32 28.84
N TYR A 77 -17.88 -19.39 28.73
CA TYR A 77 -16.47 -19.34 28.37
C TYR A 77 -16.27 -18.65 27.02
N ARG A 78 -16.96 -19.10 25.96
CA ARG A 78 -16.84 -18.54 24.61
C ARG A 78 -17.21 -17.06 24.54
N LYS A 79 -18.14 -16.62 25.39
CA LYS A 79 -18.52 -15.21 25.49
C LYS A 79 -17.40 -14.34 26.09
N ASN A 80 -16.69 -14.85 27.11
CA ASN A 80 -15.75 -14.04 27.89
C ASN A 80 -14.30 -14.16 27.42
N ILE A 81 -13.90 -15.32 26.88
CA ILE A 81 -12.49 -15.63 26.62
C ILE A 81 -11.86 -14.70 25.59
N GLY A 82 -12.62 -14.27 24.58
CA GLY A 82 -12.11 -13.37 23.53
C GLY A 82 -11.58 -12.07 24.13
N ASP A 83 -12.35 -11.47 25.03
CA ASP A 83 -11.96 -10.22 25.69
C ASP A 83 -10.78 -10.41 26.65
N ILE A 84 -10.74 -11.52 27.40
CA ILE A 84 -9.65 -11.83 28.33
C ILE A 84 -8.34 -12.08 27.55
N ARG A 85 -8.44 -12.83 26.46
CA ARG A 85 -7.33 -13.09 25.54
C ARG A 85 -6.80 -11.78 24.97
N GLN A 86 -7.68 -10.90 24.48
CA GLN A 86 -7.29 -9.61 23.96
C GLN A 86 -6.53 -8.78 25.01
N PHE A 87 -7.05 -8.72 26.24
CA PHE A 87 -6.38 -8.01 27.33
C PHE A 87 -4.97 -8.53 27.59
N TYR A 88 -4.79 -9.84 27.80
CA TYR A 88 -3.45 -10.40 28.07
C TYR A 88 -2.52 -10.30 26.87
N GLN A 89 -3.04 -10.38 25.64
CA GLN A 89 -2.25 -10.21 24.43
C GLN A 89 -1.75 -8.77 24.26
N GLU A 90 -2.57 -7.77 24.57
CA GLU A 90 -2.21 -6.35 24.51
C GLU A 90 -1.30 -5.93 25.67
N GLN A 91 -1.58 -6.40 26.89
CA GLN A 91 -0.86 -5.99 28.09
C GLN A 91 0.43 -6.78 28.33
N HIS A 92 0.46 -8.07 28.01
CA HIS A 92 1.55 -8.96 28.47
C HIS A 92 2.15 -9.84 27.37
N GLN A 93 1.52 -9.93 26.19
CA GLN A 93 2.00 -10.75 25.05
C GLN A 93 2.32 -12.22 25.43
N ASN A 94 1.60 -12.77 26.41
CA ASN A 94 1.91 -14.05 27.08
C ASN A 94 0.90 -15.17 26.81
N TRP A 95 -0.03 -14.97 25.86
CA TRP A 95 -1.11 -15.90 25.56
C TRP A 95 -0.78 -16.84 24.41
N TYR A 96 -0.94 -18.15 24.61
CA TYR A 96 -0.69 -19.18 23.60
C TYR A 96 -1.90 -20.10 23.43
N VAL A 97 -2.45 -20.13 22.22
CA VAL A 97 -3.50 -21.08 21.85
C VAL A 97 -2.86 -22.37 21.37
N ILE A 98 -3.27 -23.49 21.95
CA ILE A 98 -2.83 -24.85 21.61
C ILE A 98 -4.04 -25.63 21.12
N ASP A 99 -3.89 -26.34 20.02
CA ASP A 99 -4.92 -27.24 19.51
C ASP A 99 -5.09 -28.47 20.44
N GLY A 100 -6.17 -28.47 21.21
CA GLY A 100 -6.52 -29.55 22.12
C GLY A 100 -7.24 -30.73 21.45
N PHE A 101 -7.43 -30.70 20.12
CA PHE A 101 -7.98 -31.82 19.37
C PHE A 101 -7.01 -33.00 19.32
N HIS A 102 -5.70 -32.73 19.36
CA HIS A 102 -4.64 -33.74 19.34
C HIS A 102 -4.58 -34.60 20.62
N SER A 103 -3.68 -35.60 20.61
CA SER A 103 -3.47 -36.49 21.75
C SER A 103 -2.88 -35.75 22.95
N LYS A 104 -3.11 -36.29 24.16
CA LYS A 104 -2.54 -35.74 25.40
C LYS A 104 -1.02 -35.58 25.32
N TRP A 105 -0.33 -36.52 24.66
CA TRP A 105 1.13 -36.48 24.50
C TRP A 105 1.59 -35.37 23.56
N TRP A 106 0.85 -35.11 22.49
CA TRP A 106 1.16 -33.99 21.59
C TRP A 106 0.98 -32.64 22.27
N VAL A 107 -0.15 -32.45 22.97
CA VAL A 107 -0.45 -31.23 23.74
C VAL A 107 0.64 -31.01 24.80
N TRP A 108 1.00 -32.06 25.53
CA TRP A 108 2.10 -32.03 26.52
C TRP A 108 3.42 -31.55 25.92
N ASN A 109 3.80 -32.09 24.74
CA ASN A 109 5.03 -31.70 24.08
C ASN A 109 5.02 -30.24 23.60
N GLU A 110 3.91 -29.76 23.05
CA GLU A 110 3.79 -28.36 22.62
C GLU A 110 3.85 -27.40 23.82
N VAL A 111 3.17 -27.71 24.93
CA VAL A 111 3.27 -26.95 26.18
C VAL A 111 4.72 -26.92 26.66
N ILE A 112 5.39 -28.07 26.79
CA ILE A 112 6.78 -28.16 27.24
C ILE A 112 7.71 -27.34 26.35
N LYS A 113 7.53 -27.40 25.04
CA LYS A 113 8.34 -26.65 24.07
C LYS A 113 8.22 -25.15 24.31
N LYS A 114 7.00 -24.64 24.53
CA LYS A 114 6.75 -23.22 24.82
C LYS A 114 7.32 -22.81 26.18
N VAL A 115 7.12 -23.62 27.22
CA VAL A 115 7.68 -23.35 28.56
C VAL A 115 9.21 -23.33 28.52
N LYS A 116 9.85 -24.29 27.84
CA LYS A 116 11.31 -24.32 27.65
C LYS A 116 11.82 -23.08 26.93
N MET A 117 11.11 -22.62 25.90
CA MET A 117 11.44 -21.40 25.16
C MET A 117 11.39 -20.17 26.09
N VAL A 118 10.28 -19.97 26.82
CA VAL A 118 10.12 -18.83 27.74
C VAL A 118 11.16 -18.86 28.86
N ASN A 119 11.38 -20.03 29.47
CA ASN A 119 12.40 -20.20 30.51
C ASN A 119 13.80 -19.88 29.99
N LYS A 120 14.13 -20.27 28.76
CA LYS A 120 15.41 -19.94 28.12
C LYS A 120 15.55 -18.42 27.94
N HIS A 121 14.50 -17.73 27.48
CA HIS A 121 14.54 -16.27 27.36
C HIS A 121 14.74 -15.58 28.71
N MET A 122 14.02 -16.02 29.74
CA MET A 122 14.15 -15.48 31.10
C MET A 122 15.54 -15.72 31.69
N GLN A 123 16.10 -16.93 31.53
CA GLN A 123 17.47 -17.24 31.98
C GLN A 123 18.50 -16.36 31.29
N ILE A 124 18.44 -16.24 29.96
CA ILE A 124 19.34 -15.37 29.18
C ILE A 124 19.22 -13.92 29.65
N TYR A 125 18.00 -13.44 29.88
CA TYR A 125 17.76 -12.10 30.39
C TYR A 125 18.43 -11.87 31.75
N LEU A 126 18.20 -12.75 32.72
CA LEU A 126 18.78 -12.67 34.06
C LEU A 126 20.32 -12.77 34.05
N GLU A 127 20.87 -13.67 33.23
CA GLU A 127 22.33 -13.83 33.09
C GLU A 127 22.98 -12.58 32.51
N ARG A 128 22.39 -12.02 31.45
CA ARG A 128 22.95 -10.85 30.75
C ARG A 128 22.84 -9.58 31.59
N THR A 129 21.69 -9.36 32.23
CA THR A 129 21.49 -8.22 33.14
C THR A 129 22.43 -8.28 34.34
N LYS A 130 22.61 -9.45 34.95
CA LYS A 130 23.60 -9.66 36.03
C LYS A 130 25.04 -9.41 35.57
N ALA A 131 25.37 -9.74 34.32
CA ALA A 131 26.66 -9.44 33.71
C ALA A 131 26.80 -7.98 33.25
N GLY A 132 25.80 -7.12 33.48
CA GLY A 132 25.80 -5.73 33.03
C GLY A 132 25.72 -5.55 31.52
N LYS A 133 25.26 -6.57 30.78
CA LYS A 133 25.10 -6.54 29.31
C LYS A 133 23.65 -6.24 28.94
N ALA A 134 23.44 -5.70 27.74
CA ALA A 134 22.08 -5.52 27.22
C ALA A 134 21.39 -6.87 27.00
N ALA A 135 20.09 -6.93 27.28
CA ALA A 135 19.30 -8.16 27.22
C ALA A 135 17.98 -7.95 26.47
N CYS A 136 17.56 -8.96 25.71
CA CYS A 136 16.28 -8.93 25.01
C CYS A 136 15.12 -8.90 26.01
N ILE A 137 14.12 -8.05 25.76
CA ILE A 137 12.93 -7.95 26.60
C ILE A 137 11.67 -8.56 25.97
N ASP A 138 11.78 -9.10 24.76
CA ASP A 138 10.70 -9.84 24.13
C ASP A 138 10.22 -10.99 25.04
N LYS A 139 8.89 -11.17 25.11
CA LYS A 139 8.22 -12.23 25.88
C LYS A 139 8.50 -12.22 27.40
N LEU A 140 8.85 -11.07 27.98
CA LEU A 140 9.00 -10.92 29.44
C LEU A 140 7.77 -10.37 30.15
N CYS A 141 6.60 -10.34 29.50
CA CYS A 141 5.34 -9.81 30.05
C CYS A 141 5.42 -8.33 30.47
N ILE A 142 6.13 -7.52 29.68
CA ILE A 142 6.25 -6.08 29.93
C ILE A 142 5.04 -5.37 29.37
N SER A 143 4.38 -4.57 30.22
CA SER A 143 3.21 -3.80 29.81
C SER A 143 3.59 -2.57 28.98
N PRO A 144 2.69 -2.09 28.09
CA PRO A 144 2.93 -0.84 27.37
C PRO A 144 3.20 0.36 28.29
N GLU A 145 2.58 0.38 29.47
CA GLU A 145 2.79 1.40 30.50
C GLU A 145 4.19 1.29 31.12
N GLU A 146 4.60 0.08 31.53
CA GLU A 146 5.95 -0.16 32.04
C GLU A 146 6.99 0.21 30.99
N LEU A 147 6.79 -0.25 29.74
CA LEU A 147 7.66 0.04 28.62
C LEU A 147 7.86 1.55 28.47
N THR A 148 6.77 2.32 28.50
CA THR A 148 6.80 3.79 28.37
C THR A 148 7.50 4.46 29.55
N SER A 149 7.26 3.98 30.77
CA SER A 149 7.86 4.54 32.00
C SER A 149 9.38 4.34 32.08
N ARG A 150 9.88 3.28 31.45
CA ARG A 150 11.30 2.88 31.50
C ARG A 150 12.04 3.13 30.20
N LEU A 151 11.46 3.85 29.24
CA LEU A 151 12.18 4.24 28.03
C LEU A 151 13.45 5.00 28.39
N GLY A 152 14.55 4.66 27.72
CA GLY A 152 15.81 5.38 27.84
C GLY A 152 15.76 6.76 27.18
N GLU A 153 16.92 7.40 27.10
CA GLU A 153 17.09 8.77 26.60
C GLU A 153 16.68 8.95 25.13
N PHE A 154 16.63 7.85 24.37
CA PHE A 154 16.20 7.85 22.97
C PHE A 154 14.70 7.63 22.78
N GLY A 155 13.94 7.38 23.85
CA GLY A 155 12.49 7.16 23.77
C GLY A 155 12.13 6.00 22.84
N GLN A 156 11.32 6.28 21.82
CA GLN A 156 10.88 5.31 20.81
C GLN A 156 11.79 5.28 19.57
N PHE A 157 12.92 6.01 19.57
CA PHE A 157 13.82 6.06 18.43
C PHE A 157 14.97 5.06 18.55
N CYS A 158 15.40 4.53 17.40
CA CYS A 158 16.51 3.59 17.35
C CYS A 158 17.86 4.27 17.65
N PRO A 159 18.55 3.94 18.77
CA PRO A 159 19.83 4.56 19.12
C PRO A 159 20.94 4.19 18.13
N VAL A 160 20.94 2.95 17.62
CA VAL A 160 21.96 2.45 16.67
C VAL A 160 21.87 3.18 15.32
N SER A 161 20.65 3.38 14.80
CA SER A 161 20.45 4.15 13.57
C SER A 161 20.89 5.60 13.71
N LEU A 162 20.62 6.21 14.86
CA LEU A 162 21.05 7.58 15.10
C LEU A 162 22.58 7.69 15.24
N ALA A 163 23.21 6.71 15.87
CA ALA A 163 24.66 6.68 16.07
C ALA A 163 25.45 6.42 14.77
N GLU A 164 25.02 5.47 13.94
CA GLU A 164 25.80 5.04 12.77
C GLU A 164 25.43 5.79 11.49
N SER A 165 24.14 6.03 11.24
CA SER A 165 23.65 6.65 9.99
C SER A 165 23.09 8.06 10.16
N TYR A 166 23.05 8.57 11.39
CA TYR A 166 22.42 9.85 11.72
C TYR A 166 20.95 9.92 11.25
N GLU A 167 20.24 8.80 11.35
CA GLU A 167 18.84 8.67 10.94
C GLU A 167 17.91 8.50 12.15
N LEU A 168 16.85 9.32 12.19
CA LEU A 168 15.77 9.24 13.17
C LEU A 168 14.73 8.21 12.71
N VAL A 169 14.89 6.96 13.16
CA VAL A 169 13.91 5.89 12.88
C VAL A 169 12.98 5.73 14.07
N ASP A 170 11.71 6.06 13.86
CA ASP A 170 10.65 5.91 14.86
C ASP A 170 10.15 4.46 14.92
N CYS A 171 10.34 3.81 16.07
CA CYS A 171 9.91 2.44 16.34
C CYS A 171 8.54 2.38 17.06
N SER A 172 7.82 3.49 17.21
CA SER A 172 6.50 3.51 17.86
C SER A 172 5.40 2.82 17.03
N LEU A 173 5.62 2.64 15.72
CA LEU A 173 4.65 2.02 14.82
C LEU A 173 4.56 0.50 14.99
N THR A 174 5.49 -0.10 15.72
CA THR A 174 5.55 -1.55 15.95
C THR A 174 5.34 -1.82 17.44
N ASP A 175 4.23 -2.50 17.74
CA ASP A 175 3.87 -2.92 19.10
C ASP A 175 4.64 -4.16 19.57
N SER A 176 5.32 -4.86 18.65
CA SER A 176 6.17 -6.00 18.98
C SER A 176 7.44 -5.55 19.72
N LEU A 177 7.82 -6.32 20.74
CA LEU A 177 9.04 -6.15 21.51
C LEU A 177 10.22 -7.01 20.99
N GLU A 178 10.06 -7.65 19.82
CA GLU A 178 11.08 -8.51 19.19
C GLU A 178 12.46 -7.84 19.09
N PHE A 179 12.50 -6.54 18.78
CA PHE A 179 13.73 -5.76 18.66
C PHE A 179 13.90 -4.75 19.79
N ALA A 180 13.41 -5.07 20.99
CA ALA A 180 13.57 -4.24 22.17
C ALA A 180 14.54 -4.89 23.16
N ALA A 181 15.44 -4.09 23.74
CA ALA A 181 16.38 -4.54 24.75
C ALA A 181 16.39 -3.62 25.96
N GLU A 182 16.74 -4.20 27.11
CA GLU A 182 17.04 -3.47 28.32
C GLU A 182 18.56 -3.34 28.48
N PHE A 183 18.99 -2.15 28.89
CA PHE A 183 20.34 -1.90 29.31
C PHE A 183 20.35 -0.92 30.48
N ARG A 184 20.97 -1.32 31.60
CA ARG A 184 21.08 -0.52 32.84
C ARG A 184 19.73 0.00 33.35
N GLY A 185 18.68 -0.82 33.27
CA GLY A 185 17.34 -0.48 33.75
C GLY A 185 16.45 0.26 32.76
N HIS A 186 17.00 0.72 31.63
CA HIS A 186 16.28 1.47 30.59
C HIS A 186 16.00 0.60 29.36
N TYR A 187 14.85 0.84 28.72
CA TYR A 187 14.43 0.14 27.51
C TYR A 187 14.73 0.95 26.25
N TYR A 188 15.20 0.24 25.23
CA TYR A 188 15.54 0.77 23.93
C TYR A 188 14.92 -0.11 22.85
N LYS A 189 14.35 0.53 21.82
CA LYS A 189 13.82 -0.15 20.63
C LYS A 189 14.79 0.02 19.46
N MET A 190 14.94 -1.04 18.69
CA MET A 190 15.80 -1.07 17.51
C MET A 190 14.96 -1.23 16.25
N SER A 191 15.42 -0.61 15.16
CA SER A 191 14.68 -0.58 13.90
C SER A 191 14.72 -1.89 13.11
N SER A 192 15.68 -2.77 13.41
CA SER A 192 15.90 -4.03 12.69
C SER A 192 16.65 -5.04 13.55
N GLN A 193 16.60 -6.32 13.16
CA GLN A 193 17.38 -7.40 13.77
C GLN A 193 18.89 -7.13 13.75
N GLU A 194 19.40 -6.52 12.68
CA GLU A 194 20.83 -6.18 12.57
C GLU A 194 21.23 -5.15 13.63
N ASN A 195 20.45 -4.07 13.77
CA ASN A 195 20.68 -3.05 14.78
C ASN A 195 20.48 -3.59 16.19
N PHE A 196 19.52 -4.50 16.36
CA PHE A 196 19.29 -5.22 17.61
C PHE A 196 20.52 -6.02 18.05
N ASN A 197 21.12 -6.80 17.15
CA ASN A 197 22.31 -7.61 17.45
C ASN A 197 23.50 -6.73 17.83
N LYS A 198 23.75 -5.65 17.07
CA LYS A 198 24.81 -4.68 17.37
C LYS A 198 24.64 -4.08 18.77
N PHE A 199 23.41 -3.70 19.13
CA PHE A 199 23.11 -3.18 20.46
C PHE A 199 23.35 -4.22 21.56
N LEU A 200 23.00 -5.49 21.34
CA LEU A 200 23.27 -6.56 22.29
C LEU A 200 24.76 -6.85 22.47
N GLU A 201 25.58 -6.64 21.45
CA GLU A 201 27.03 -6.85 21.51
C GLU A 201 27.73 -5.73 22.30
N ASN A 202 27.48 -4.46 21.94
CA ASN A 202 28.16 -3.30 22.53
C ASN A 202 27.18 -2.14 22.81
N PRO A 203 26.28 -2.27 23.80
CA PRO A 203 25.24 -1.27 24.07
C PRO A 203 25.81 0.09 24.51
N GLU A 204 26.95 0.10 25.20
CA GLU A 204 27.58 1.30 25.74
C GLU A 204 27.91 2.33 24.66
N GLN A 205 28.27 1.90 23.44
CA GLN A 205 28.59 2.79 22.32
C GLN A 205 27.36 3.56 21.80
N TYR A 206 26.16 3.07 22.09
CA TYR A 206 24.90 3.60 21.58
C TYR A 206 24.09 4.36 22.62
N VAL A 207 24.47 4.29 23.91
CA VAL A 207 23.77 4.99 25.01
C VAL A 207 24.66 6.05 25.68
N PRO A 208 24.08 7.10 26.28
CA PRO A 208 24.87 8.06 27.06
C PRO A 208 25.65 7.34 28.18
N PRO A 209 26.90 7.74 28.46
CA PRO A 209 27.61 8.94 27.98
C PRO A 209 28.43 8.76 26.69
N LEU A 210 28.59 7.54 26.17
CA LEU A 210 29.47 7.26 25.03
C LEU A 210 28.76 7.37 23.67
N ALA A 211 27.44 7.53 23.67
CA ALA A 211 26.66 7.75 22.46
C ALA A 211 27.22 8.94 21.64
N PRO A 212 27.49 8.77 20.34
CA PRO A 212 28.08 9.83 19.51
C PRO A 212 27.14 11.01 19.30
N HIS A 213 25.83 10.75 19.29
CA HIS A 213 24.80 11.74 19.02
C HIS A 213 23.64 11.56 20.01
N PRO A 214 23.30 12.57 20.82
CA PRO A 214 22.12 12.53 21.67
C PRO A 214 20.84 12.64 20.82
N LEU A 215 19.71 12.22 21.39
CA LEU A 215 18.42 12.46 20.77
C LEU A 215 18.20 13.98 20.61
N PRO A 216 17.82 14.47 19.40
CA PRO A 216 17.50 15.87 19.21
C PRO A 216 16.34 16.32 20.11
N PRO A 217 16.29 17.60 20.51
CA PRO A 217 15.17 18.15 21.25
C PRO A 217 13.86 18.07 20.44
N ALA A 218 12.72 18.08 21.14
CA ALA A 218 11.41 17.77 20.54
C ALA A 218 10.99 18.72 19.39
N ASP A 219 11.49 19.95 19.36
CA ASP A 219 11.30 20.93 18.28
C ASP A 219 12.06 20.56 16.99
N MET A 220 13.14 19.79 17.13
CA MET A 220 13.97 19.25 16.06
C MET A 220 13.62 17.79 15.72
N ILE A 221 12.50 17.27 16.22
CA ILE A 221 11.97 15.96 15.80
C ILE A 221 10.81 16.22 14.83
N PRO A 222 10.86 15.68 13.60
CA PRO A 222 9.80 15.92 12.63
C PRO A 222 8.55 15.13 12.98
N ARG A 223 7.37 15.77 12.87
CA ARG A 223 6.08 15.18 13.24
C ARG A 223 5.18 15.06 12.02
N ARG A 224 4.54 13.90 11.84
CA ARG A 224 3.54 13.71 10.79
C ARG A 224 2.30 14.55 11.10
N LEU A 225 1.77 15.23 10.09
CA LEU A 225 0.53 15.97 10.19
C LEU A 225 -0.58 15.23 9.45
N THR A 226 -1.71 15.03 10.13
CA THR A 226 -2.94 14.59 9.47
C THR A 226 -3.55 15.77 8.69
N PRO A 227 -4.41 15.51 7.68
CA PRO A 227 -5.08 16.58 6.95
C PRO A 227 -5.86 17.55 7.86
N SER A 228 -6.45 17.04 8.95
CA SER A 228 -7.12 17.84 9.97
C SER A 228 -6.13 18.70 10.77
N GLY A 229 -5.00 18.12 11.17
CA GLY A 229 -3.92 18.85 11.84
C GLY A 229 -3.26 19.90 10.96
N LEU A 230 -3.22 19.70 9.64
CA LEU A 230 -2.75 20.72 8.71
C LEU A 230 -3.71 21.91 8.63
N LYS A 231 -5.02 21.64 8.58
CA LYS A 231 -6.05 22.70 8.52
C LYS A 231 -6.05 23.60 9.75
N SER A 232 -5.76 23.06 10.93
CA SER A 232 -5.69 23.85 12.17
C SER A 232 -4.47 24.76 12.25
N ARG A 233 -3.45 24.56 11.40
CA ARG A 233 -2.25 25.42 11.34
C ARG A 233 -2.41 26.63 10.41
N PHE A 234 -3.55 26.80 9.75
CA PHE A 234 -3.83 27.98 8.94
C PHE A 234 -3.79 29.25 9.82
N PRO A 235 -3.15 30.36 9.39
CA PRO A 235 -2.73 30.70 8.03
C PRO A 235 -1.26 30.39 7.67
N LYS A 236 -0.54 29.55 8.44
CA LYS A 236 0.85 29.18 8.09
C LYS A 236 0.88 28.47 6.73
N CYS A 237 1.69 28.99 5.80
CA CYS A 237 1.88 28.38 4.48
C CYS A 237 2.89 27.22 4.54
N ALA A 238 2.74 26.27 3.60
CA ALA A 238 3.74 25.23 3.40
C ALA A 238 5.04 25.81 2.86
N GLU A 239 6.17 25.35 3.40
CA GLU A 239 7.50 25.62 2.87
C GLU A 239 7.64 25.12 1.44
N LEU A 240 8.58 25.71 0.71
CA LEU A 240 8.78 25.47 -0.72
C LEU A 240 7.46 25.57 -1.51
N GLN A 241 6.54 26.45 -1.11
CA GLN A 241 5.23 26.65 -1.78
C GLN A 241 4.45 25.33 -2.01
N GLY A 242 4.67 24.31 -1.17
CA GLY A 242 4.03 23.00 -1.29
C GLY A 242 4.71 22.01 -2.25
N TYR A 243 5.86 22.34 -2.83
CA TYR A 243 6.69 21.37 -3.56
C TYR A 243 7.38 20.41 -2.60
N CYS A 244 7.57 19.16 -3.04
CA CYS A 244 8.18 18.13 -2.23
C CYS A 244 9.70 18.39 -2.02
N PRO A 245 10.18 18.55 -0.77
CA PRO A 245 11.59 18.79 -0.50
C PRO A 245 12.48 17.61 -0.85
N VAL A 246 11.96 16.38 -0.71
CA VAL A 246 12.72 15.15 -0.95
C VAL A 246 12.94 14.93 -2.44
N THR A 247 11.92 15.13 -3.28
CA THR A 247 12.14 15.05 -4.74
C THR A 247 13.12 16.10 -5.20
N TYR A 248 12.99 17.32 -4.68
CA TYR A 248 13.82 18.42 -5.11
C TYR A 248 15.29 18.17 -4.76
N GLN A 249 15.59 17.72 -3.54
CA GLN A 249 16.97 17.37 -3.15
C GLN A 249 17.51 16.14 -3.87
N ASP A 250 16.77 15.02 -3.89
CA ASP A 250 17.20 13.77 -4.52
C ASP A 250 17.41 13.99 -6.04
N GLY A 251 16.60 14.85 -6.65
CA GLY A 251 16.72 15.31 -8.04
C GLY A 251 17.80 16.36 -8.29
N ARG A 252 18.70 16.60 -7.33
CA ARG A 252 19.79 17.59 -7.40
C ARG A 252 19.31 19.00 -7.73
N GLN A 253 18.16 19.38 -7.18
CA GLN A 253 17.57 20.71 -7.29
C GLN A 253 17.26 21.14 -8.73
N ARG A 254 17.01 20.17 -9.62
CA ARG A 254 16.64 20.41 -11.01
C ARG A 254 15.16 20.77 -11.15
N TYR A 255 14.83 21.42 -12.26
CA TYR A 255 13.48 21.87 -12.55
C TYR A 255 12.49 20.70 -12.72
N GLU A 256 12.93 19.59 -13.31
CA GLU A 256 12.11 18.38 -13.50
C GLU A 256 11.74 17.70 -12.17
N ALA A 257 12.48 17.99 -11.11
CA ALA A 257 12.30 17.42 -9.77
C ALA A 257 11.36 18.25 -8.86
N LEU A 258 10.91 19.41 -9.33
CA LEU A 258 9.90 20.24 -8.65
C LEU A 258 8.51 19.64 -8.84
N VAL A 259 8.19 18.67 -7.98
CA VAL A 259 6.91 17.97 -7.99
C VAL A 259 6.05 18.46 -6.82
N PRO A 260 4.78 18.84 -7.05
CA PRO A 260 3.89 19.25 -5.96
C PRO A 260 3.64 18.08 -5.00
N GLY A 261 3.64 18.36 -3.71
CA GLY A 261 3.32 17.38 -2.67
C GLY A 261 1.82 17.10 -2.55
N SER A 262 1.48 16.01 -1.89
CA SER A 262 0.10 15.65 -1.54
C SER A 262 -0.19 15.98 -0.09
N ILE A 263 -1.34 16.62 0.17
CA ILE A 263 -1.79 17.05 1.51
C ILE A 263 -1.81 15.90 2.52
N ASN A 264 -2.00 14.66 2.07
CA ASN A 264 -2.01 13.47 2.91
C ASN A 264 -0.64 13.13 3.52
N TYR A 265 0.45 13.65 2.93
CA TYR A 265 1.83 13.39 3.35
C TYR A 265 2.50 14.66 3.86
N ALA A 266 1.78 15.40 4.70
CA ALA A 266 2.29 16.60 5.35
C ALA A 266 3.06 16.26 6.64
N LEU A 267 4.05 17.08 6.97
CA LEU A 267 4.81 16.99 8.22
C LEU A 267 5.15 18.40 8.73
N GLU A 268 5.40 18.49 10.03
CA GLU A 268 5.89 19.67 10.72
C GLU A 268 7.34 19.42 11.19
N TYR A 269 8.23 20.37 10.92
CA TYR A 269 9.61 20.34 11.39
C TYR A 269 10.09 21.76 11.66
N ARG A 270 10.60 22.06 12.87
CA ARG A 270 11.01 23.42 13.29
C ARG A 270 9.95 24.49 13.03
N ASP A 271 8.70 24.21 13.43
CA ASP A 271 7.51 25.06 13.23
C ASP A 271 7.15 25.40 11.77
N ARG A 272 7.75 24.69 10.81
CA ARG A 272 7.51 24.79 9.37
C ARG A 272 6.79 23.56 8.86
N ILE A 273 5.93 23.77 7.87
CA ILE A 273 5.11 22.72 7.27
C ILE A 273 5.76 22.30 5.95
N TYR A 274 6.03 21.01 5.77
CA TYR A 274 6.51 20.45 4.53
C TYR A 274 5.51 19.44 3.98
N ILE A 275 5.35 19.38 2.65
CA ILE A 275 4.40 18.47 1.99
C ILE A 275 5.17 17.56 1.06
N CYS A 276 5.04 16.24 1.24
CA CYS A 276 5.72 15.25 0.43
C CYS A 276 4.80 14.68 -0.66
N GLU A 277 5.38 14.20 -1.76
CA GLU A 277 4.61 13.64 -2.88
C GLU A 277 4.10 12.21 -2.58
N SER A 278 4.89 11.40 -1.88
CA SER A 278 4.54 10.01 -1.53
C SER A 278 4.85 9.68 -0.07
N ARG A 279 4.30 8.57 0.41
CA ARG A 279 4.61 8.02 1.74
C ARG A 279 6.11 7.70 1.89
N GLU A 280 6.75 7.13 0.87
CA GLU A 280 8.18 6.81 0.92
C GLU A 280 9.05 8.05 1.11
N LYS A 281 8.68 9.16 0.44
CA LYS A 281 9.37 10.44 0.57
C LYS A 281 9.13 11.09 1.92
N LEU A 282 7.93 10.96 2.46
CA LEU A 282 7.63 11.37 3.84
C LEU A 282 8.54 10.62 4.83
N GLU A 283 8.65 9.29 4.72
CA GLU A 283 9.53 8.49 5.58
C GLU A 283 11.00 8.92 5.46
N LYS A 284 11.50 9.17 4.24
CA LYS A 284 12.86 9.69 4.03
C LYS A 284 13.10 11.03 4.74
N PHE A 285 12.14 11.95 4.67
CA PHE A 285 12.23 13.23 5.36
C PHE A 285 12.24 13.04 6.88
N LEU A 286 11.37 12.18 7.42
CA LEU A 286 11.30 11.90 8.86
C LEU A 286 12.63 11.33 9.38
N ARG A 287 13.27 10.45 8.61
CA ARG A 287 14.57 9.87 8.95
C ARG A 287 15.70 10.89 8.97
N SER A 288 15.71 11.84 8.03
CA SER A 288 16.83 12.76 7.87
C SER A 288 16.37 14.19 7.56
N PRO A 289 15.66 14.86 8.48
CA PRO A 289 15.01 16.14 8.21
C PRO A 289 16.02 17.25 7.91
N SER A 290 17.22 17.21 8.53
CA SER A 290 18.30 18.17 8.32
C SER A 290 18.81 18.21 6.88
N LYS A 291 18.75 17.09 6.14
CA LYS A 291 19.16 17.01 4.73
C LYS A 291 18.18 17.73 3.80
N TYR A 292 16.91 17.83 4.20
CA TYR A 292 15.83 18.29 3.33
C TYR A 292 15.24 19.65 3.73
N CYS A 293 15.45 20.14 4.95
CA CYS A 293 14.79 21.35 5.44
C CYS A 293 15.35 22.66 4.86
N ASN A 294 16.63 22.72 4.52
CA ASN A 294 17.36 23.95 4.16
C ASN A 294 17.48 24.14 2.64
N GLN A 295 16.34 24.19 1.94
CA GLN A 295 16.31 24.37 0.48
C GLN A 295 15.74 25.73 0.09
N LYS A 296 16.20 26.27 -1.03
CA LYS A 296 15.66 27.49 -1.64
C LYS A 296 15.12 27.15 -3.02
N LEU A 297 13.90 27.59 -3.31
CA LEU A 297 13.30 27.42 -4.62
C LEU A 297 14.02 28.30 -5.67
N PRO A 298 14.12 27.84 -6.93
CA PRO A 298 14.62 28.65 -8.01
C PRO A 298 13.58 29.71 -8.42
N TYR A 299 14.02 30.79 -9.04
CA TYR A 299 13.12 31.86 -9.51
C TYR A 299 12.09 31.38 -10.55
N LYS A 300 12.44 30.36 -11.34
CA LYS A 300 11.54 29.77 -12.35
C LYS A 300 10.90 28.51 -11.79
N LEU A 301 9.60 28.58 -11.55
CA LEU A 301 8.79 27.47 -11.03
C LEU A 301 7.95 26.84 -12.15
N PRO A 302 7.65 25.53 -12.05
CA PRO A 302 6.77 24.89 -13.01
C PRO A 302 5.36 25.49 -12.92
N PRO A 303 4.74 25.78 -14.07
CA PRO A 303 3.40 26.33 -14.08
C PRO A 303 2.43 25.37 -13.37
N PRO A 304 1.46 25.89 -12.61
CA PRO A 304 0.48 25.06 -11.95
C PRO A 304 -0.30 24.25 -12.99
N LYS A 305 -0.40 22.94 -12.77
CA LYS A 305 -1.16 22.02 -13.62
C LYS A 305 -2.65 22.15 -13.31
N GLU A 306 -3.24 23.28 -13.68
CA GLU A 306 -4.67 23.51 -13.55
C GLU A 306 -5.40 22.95 -14.79
N PRO A 307 -6.44 22.12 -14.60
CA PRO A 307 -7.25 21.66 -15.71
C PRO A 307 -7.98 22.85 -16.34
N LYS A 308 -7.51 23.30 -17.50
CA LYS A 308 -8.20 24.34 -18.29
C LYS A 308 -9.23 23.69 -19.19
N CYS A 309 -10.44 24.26 -19.21
CA CYS A 309 -11.49 23.79 -20.11
C CYS A 309 -11.12 24.10 -21.56
N LEU A 310 -11.30 23.15 -22.48
CA LEU A 310 -10.98 23.33 -23.91
C LEU A 310 -11.73 24.53 -24.52
N THR A 311 -12.98 24.77 -24.11
CA THR A 311 -13.79 25.91 -24.59
C THR A 311 -13.36 27.26 -24.04
N SER A 312 -12.54 27.27 -22.98
CA SER A 312 -11.99 28.51 -22.42
C SER A 312 -10.72 29.00 -23.13
N LEU A 313 -10.19 28.19 -24.07
CA LEU A 313 -9.01 28.56 -24.84
C LEU A 313 -9.36 29.56 -25.96
N PRO A 314 -8.46 30.51 -26.28
CA PRO A 314 -8.56 31.31 -27.50
C PRO A 314 -8.69 30.42 -28.76
N LEU A 315 -9.29 30.96 -29.83
CA LEU A 315 -9.57 30.22 -31.07
C LEU A 315 -8.36 29.40 -31.59
N PRO A 316 -7.11 29.92 -31.65
CA PRO A 316 -5.97 29.11 -32.06
C PRO A 316 -5.75 27.88 -31.17
N GLY A 317 -5.78 28.04 -29.84
CA GLY A 317 -5.59 26.94 -28.89
C GLY A 317 -6.73 25.92 -28.93
N TYR A 318 -7.97 26.38 -29.14
CA TYR A 318 -9.12 25.48 -29.35
C TYR A 318 -8.96 24.62 -30.60
N LEU A 319 -8.54 25.21 -31.72
CA LEU A 319 -8.34 24.48 -32.98
C LEU A 319 -7.15 23.51 -32.89
N GLU A 320 -6.05 23.93 -32.29
CA GLU A 320 -4.86 23.10 -32.07
C GLU A 320 -5.18 21.87 -31.22
N GLN A 321 -5.79 22.07 -30.05
CA GLN A 321 -6.05 20.98 -29.11
C GLN A 321 -7.28 20.14 -29.52
N GLY A 322 -8.26 20.74 -30.20
CA GLY A 322 -9.51 20.09 -30.54
C GLY A 322 -9.54 19.37 -31.88
N ILE A 323 -8.90 19.92 -32.93
CA ILE A 323 -9.10 19.48 -34.32
C ILE A 323 -7.77 19.09 -35.00
N ALA A 324 -6.63 19.66 -34.60
CA ALA A 324 -5.38 19.50 -35.34
C ALA A 324 -4.96 18.04 -35.52
N THR A 325 -5.03 17.21 -34.48
CA THR A 325 -4.65 15.80 -34.57
C THR A 325 -5.49 15.02 -35.58
N SER A 326 -6.81 15.29 -35.65
CA SER A 326 -7.71 14.69 -36.62
C SER A 326 -7.46 15.18 -38.06
N LEU A 327 -7.17 16.48 -38.24
CA LEU A 327 -6.82 17.04 -39.54
C LEU A 327 -5.49 16.52 -40.06
N ILE A 328 -4.44 16.48 -39.22
CA ILE A 328 -3.12 15.96 -39.59
C ILE A 328 -3.24 14.52 -40.09
N LYS A 329 -3.99 13.66 -39.37
CA LYS A 329 -4.24 12.27 -39.80
C LYS A 329 -4.95 12.21 -41.16
N ALA A 330 -6.00 13.03 -41.36
CA ALA A 330 -6.75 13.05 -42.61
C ALA A 330 -5.91 13.57 -43.80
N MET A 331 -5.10 14.62 -43.58
CA MET A 331 -4.22 15.18 -44.60
C MET A 331 -3.07 14.22 -44.95
N ASN A 332 -2.47 13.55 -43.96
CA ASN A 332 -1.45 12.53 -44.21
C ASN A 332 -2.03 11.36 -45.03
N ALA A 333 -3.22 10.86 -44.68
CA ALA A 333 -3.89 9.83 -45.45
C ALA A 333 -4.18 10.27 -46.90
N ALA A 334 -4.66 11.51 -47.09
CA ALA A 334 -4.89 12.07 -48.41
C ALA A 334 -3.59 12.22 -49.22
N GLY A 335 -2.48 12.59 -48.57
CA GLY A 335 -1.16 12.75 -49.18
C GLY A 335 -0.55 11.43 -49.63
N CYS A 336 -0.75 10.34 -48.88
CA CYS A 336 -0.32 9.00 -49.27
C CYS A 336 -1.14 8.45 -50.43
N LEU A 337 -2.46 8.60 -50.39
CA LEU A 337 -3.36 8.05 -51.40
C LEU A 337 -3.38 8.87 -52.71
N LYS A 338 -3.18 10.19 -52.63
CA LYS A 338 -3.29 11.15 -53.75
C LYS A 338 -4.60 10.95 -54.56
N PRO A 339 -5.78 11.02 -53.91
CA PRO A 339 -7.03 10.64 -54.53
C PRO A 339 -7.38 11.56 -55.71
N LYS A 340 -7.61 10.95 -56.87
CA LYS A 340 -8.14 11.62 -58.06
C LYS A 340 -9.43 10.94 -58.46
N PHE A 341 -10.55 11.61 -58.20
CA PHE A 341 -11.85 11.09 -58.57
C PHE A 341 -12.16 11.40 -60.05
N PRO A 342 -12.78 10.48 -60.81
CA PRO A 342 -13.20 10.71 -62.19
C PRO A 342 -13.99 12.02 -62.35
N PHE A 343 -13.67 12.80 -63.39
CA PHE A 343 -14.34 14.06 -63.74
C PHE A 343 -14.33 15.20 -62.69
N LEU A 344 -13.67 15.03 -61.54
CA LEU A 344 -13.49 16.10 -60.55
C LEU A 344 -12.08 16.68 -60.58
N SER A 345 -11.89 17.92 -60.10
CA SER A 345 -10.55 18.48 -59.93
C SER A 345 -9.77 17.75 -58.83
N VAL A 346 -8.43 17.83 -58.88
CA VAL A 346 -7.54 17.24 -57.86
C VAL A 346 -7.87 17.83 -56.48
N LYS A 347 -8.04 19.16 -56.41
CA LYS A 347 -8.42 19.87 -55.18
C LYS A 347 -9.74 19.37 -54.60
N ARG A 348 -10.78 19.21 -55.44
CA ARG A 348 -12.10 18.76 -54.99
C ARG A 348 -12.08 17.30 -54.53
N SER A 349 -11.32 16.44 -55.21
CA SER A 349 -11.16 15.03 -54.82
C SER A 349 -10.47 14.88 -53.46
N ALA A 350 -9.41 15.65 -53.21
CA ALA A 350 -8.70 15.65 -51.94
C ALA A 350 -9.58 16.18 -50.78
N LEU A 351 -10.33 17.26 -50.99
CA LEU A 351 -11.23 17.81 -49.97
C LEU A 351 -12.35 16.83 -49.59
N LEU A 352 -12.93 16.13 -50.55
CA LEU A 352 -13.96 15.11 -50.28
C LEU A 352 -13.40 13.93 -49.48
N TYR A 353 -12.20 13.47 -49.83
CA TYR A 353 -11.53 12.42 -49.09
C TYR A 353 -11.26 12.83 -47.63
N ILE A 354 -10.74 14.05 -47.40
CA ILE A 354 -10.52 14.59 -46.05
C ILE A 354 -11.85 14.67 -45.27
N ALA A 355 -12.93 15.13 -45.91
CA ALA A 355 -14.25 15.22 -45.27
C ALA A 355 -14.79 13.83 -44.88
N PHE A 356 -14.66 12.82 -45.74
CA PHE A 356 -15.06 11.45 -45.41
C PHE A 356 -14.20 10.86 -44.30
N HIS A 357 -12.89 11.08 -44.33
CA HIS A 357 -11.98 10.64 -43.28
C HIS A 357 -12.33 11.26 -41.92
N LEU A 358 -12.58 12.57 -41.87
CA LEU A 358 -13.00 13.24 -40.64
C LEU A 358 -14.32 12.68 -40.08
N LYS A 359 -15.30 12.39 -40.94
CA LYS A 359 -16.58 11.80 -40.50
C LYS A 359 -16.48 10.33 -40.10
N ALA A 360 -15.65 9.53 -40.77
CA ALA A 360 -15.47 8.11 -40.48
C ALA A 360 -14.75 7.87 -39.14
N PHE A 361 -13.78 8.73 -38.79
CA PHE A 361 -12.92 8.58 -37.61
C PHE A 361 -13.26 9.54 -36.46
N ASN A 362 -14.41 10.22 -36.49
CA ASN A 362 -14.86 11.08 -35.39
C ASN A 362 -15.31 10.23 -34.18
N PRO A 363 -14.61 10.27 -33.02
CA PRO A 363 -14.95 9.45 -31.85
C PRO A 363 -16.28 9.86 -31.20
N LYS A 364 -16.71 11.12 -31.38
CA LYS A 364 -17.99 11.64 -30.87
C LYS A 364 -19.17 11.35 -31.82
N GLY A 365 -18.91 10.82 -33.02
CA GLY A 365 -19.94 10.46 -33.98
C GLY A 365 -20.61 9.13 -33.64
N SER A 366 -21.89 8.96 -33.98
CA SER A 366 -22.60 7.69 -33.79
C SER A 366 -21.95 6.56 -34.60
N GLU A 367 -22.03 5.33 -34.08
CA GLU A 367 -21.43 4.16 -34.73
C GLU A 367 -21.97 3.94 -36.15
N TYR A 368 -23.27 4.15 -36.35
CA TYR A 368 -23.92 4.12 -37.67
C TYR A 368 -23.28 5.12 -38.64
N THR A 369 -23.09 6.37 -38.20
CA THR A 369 -22.48 7.43 -39.03
C THR A 369 -21.05 7.07 -39.42
N ARG A 370 -20.27 6.57 -38.47
CA ARG A 370 -18.87 6.16 -38.71
C ARG A 370 -18.80 5.01 -39.72
N LYS A 371 -19.62 3.97 -39.56
CA LYS A 371 -19.71 2.84 -40.51
C LYS A 371 -20.15 3.29 -41.91
N LYS A 372 -21.16 4.17 -41.99
CA LYS A 372 -21.64 4.74 -43.26
C LYS A 372 -20.54 5.49 -44.00
N TYR A 373 -19.83 6.39 -43.31
CA TYR A 373 -18.77 7.19 -43.94
C TYR A 373 -17.50 6.39 -44.20
N LYS A 374 -17.20 5.34 -43.41
CA LYS A 374 -16.12 4.40 -43.72
C LYS A 374 -16.39 3.66 -45.04
N LYS A 375 -17.59 3.13 -45.23
CA LYS A 375 -18.01 2.49 -46.50
C LYS A 375 -17.97 3.46 -47.67
N LYS A 376 -18.46 4.70 -47.49
CA LYS A 376 -18.37 5.75 -48.53
C LYS A 376 -16.92 6.08 -48.88
N MET A 377 -16.02 6.11 -47.90
CA MET A 377 -14.60 6.37 -48.11
C MET A 377 -13.90 5.24 -48.89
N GLU A 378 -14.21 3.98 -48.57
CA GLU A 378 -13.72 2.80 -49.30
C GLU A 378 -14.18 2.83 -50.75
N GLN A 379 -15.49 3.01 -51.00
CA GLN A 379 -16.05 3.15 -52.34
C GLN A 379 -15.46 4.33 -53.13
N PHE A 380 -15.22 5.46 -52.45
CA PHE A 380 -14.57 6.62 -53.06
C PHE A 380 -13.14 6.29 -53.51
N THR A 381 -12.42 5.50 -52.70
CA THR A 381 -11.05 5.07 -53.00
C THR A 381 -11.02 4.12 -54.20
N GLU A 382 -11.89 3.11 -54.22
CA GLU A 382 -12.05 2.18 -55.34
C GLU A 382 -12.36 2.91 -56.66
N ARG A 383 -13.24 3.92 -56.62
CA ARG A 383 -13.58 4.74 -57.78
C ARG A 383 -12.40 5.61 -58.26
N CYS A 384 -11.51 6.04 -57.36
CA CYS A 384 -10.29 6.76 -57.74
C CYS A 384 -9.30 5.84 -58.48
N GLU A 385 -9.21 4.57 -58.09
CA GLU A 385 -8.32 3.58 -58.71
C GLU A 385 -8.69 3.25 -60.16
N LEU A 386 -9.95 3.49 -60.57
CA LEU A 386 -10.41 3.29 -61.94
C LEU A 386 -9.57 4.08 -62.97
N ILE A 387 -9.11 5.29 -62.63
CA ILE A 387 -8.28 6.10 -63.53
C ILE A 387 -6.94 5.42 -63.79
N THR A 388 -6.28 4.97 -62.72
CA THR A 388 -4.99 4.28 -62.81
C THR A 388 -5.14 2.95 -63.56
N TYR A 389 -6.20 2.19 -63.26
CA TYR A 389 -6.50 0.92 -63.92
C TYR A 389 -6.77 1.10 -65.42
N LEU A 390 -7.66 2.02 -65.80
CA LEU A 390 -7.99 2.27 -67.20
C LEU A 390 -6.80 2.88 -67.96
N GLY A 391 -6.04 3.77 -67.34
CA GLY A 391 -4.81 4.31 -67.92
C GLY A 391 -3.76 3.24 -68.25
N ALA A 392 -3.64 2.19 -67.42
CA ALA A 392 -2.71 1.09 -67.66
C ALA A 392 -3.21 0.07 -68.70
N LYS A 393 -4.53 -0.14 -68.80
CA LYS A 393 -5.14 -1.19 -69.64
C LYS A 393 -5.65 -0.69 -70.99
N MET A 394 -5.92 0.61 -71.15
CA MET A 394 -6.28 1.21 -72.43
C MET A 394 -5.04 1.40 -73.30
N THR A 395 -4.84 0.50 -74.25
CA THR A 395 -3.81 0.65 -75.29
C THR A 395 -4.33 1.49 -76.45
N ARG A 396 -3.43 2.21 -77.15
CA ARG A 396 -3.78 2.99 -78.35
C ARG A 396 -4.40 2.16 -79.49
N LYS A 397 -4.12 0.85 -79.53
CA LYS A 397 -4.72 -0.10 -80.48
C LYS A 397 -5.98 -0.73 -79.87
N TYR A 398 -7.06 -0.73 -80.64
CA TYR A 398 -8.30 -1.41 -80.28
C TYR A 398 -8.07 -2.91 -80.12
N LYS A 399 -8.64 -3.48 -79.05
CA LYS A 399 -8.68 -4.94 -78.82
C LYS A 399 -10.13 -5.38 -78.79
N GLU A 400 -10.43 -6.49 -79.45
CA GLU A 400 -11.76 -7.11 -79.41
C GLU A 400 -12.10 -7.58 -77.98
N PRO A 401 -13.39 -7.60 -77.59
CA PRO A 401 -13.83 -7.91 -76.22
C PRO A 401 -13.23 -9.19 -75.64
N GLN A 402 -13.07 -10.23 -76.47
CA GLN A 402 -12.51 -11.53 -76.11
C GLN A 402 -11.03 -11.48 -75.64
N PHE A 403 -10.28 -10.43 -76.02
CA PHE A 403 -8.87 -10.25 -75.64
C PHE A 403 -8.67 -9.15 -74.58
N ARG A 404 -9.75 -8.63 -74.00
CA ARG A 404 -9.71 -7.65 -72.90
C ARG A 404 -9.62 -8.38 -71.56
N ALA A 405 -9.17 -7.69 -70.53
CA ALA A 405 -9.26 -8.22 -69.16
C ALA A 405 -10.74 -8.38 -68.79
N ILE A 406 -11.07 -9.47 -68.06
CA ILE A 406 -12.45 -9.89 -67.75
C ILE A 406 -13.30 -8.74 -67.16
N ASP A 407 -12.74 -7.93 -66.28
CA ASP A 407 -13.46 -6.82 -65.62
C ASP A 407 -13.37 -5.47 -66.36
N PHE A 408 -12.72 -5.42 -67.53
CA PHE A 408 -12.41 -4.15 -68.20
C PHE A 408 -13.67 -3.39 -68.63
N ASP A 409 -14.59 -4.06 -69.31
CA ASP A 409 -15.79 -3.41 -69.84
C ASP A 409 -16.73 -2.95 -68.71
N HIS A 410 -16.85 -3.73 -67.64
CA HIS A 410 -17.60 -3.34 -66.43
C HIS A 410 -16.99 -2.10 -65.74
N LYS A 411 -15.66 -2.08 -65.54
CA LYS A 411 -14.95 -0.94 -64.93
C LYS A 411 -15.00 0.31 -65.80
N LEU A 412 -15.00 0.16 -67.13
CA LEU A 412 -15.16 1.26 -68.08
C LEU A 412 -16.57 1.86 -68.04
N GLN A 413 -17.61 1.02 -68.03
CA GLN A 413 -18.99 1.49 -67.86
C GLN A 413 -19.19 2.18 -66.50
N THR A 414 -18.60 1.62 -65.44
CA THR A 414 -18.59 2.24 -64.10
C THR A 414 -17.88 3.58 -64.11
N PHE A 415 -16.75 3.72 -64.82
CA PHE A 415 -16.07 5.00 -64.95
C PHE A 415 -16.94 6.03 -65.67
N LEU A 416 -17.57 5.69 -66.80
CA LEU A 416 -18.40 6.60 -67.57
C LEU A 416 -19.67 7.04 -66.83
N SER A 417 -20.27 6.15 -66.04
CA SER A 417 -21.47 6.47 -65.25
C SER A 417 -21.22 7.53 -64.16
N LEU A 418 -19.97 7.70 -63.72
CA LEU A 418 -19.58 8.73 -62.74
C LEU A 418 -19.63 10.17 -63.29
N ARG A 419 -19.88 10.36 -64.59
CA ARG A 419 -19.93 11.70 -65.21
C ARG A 419 -21.12 12.54 -64.75
N SER A 420 -22.22 11.90 -64.35
CA SER A 420 -23.47 12.56 -63.92
C SER A 420 -23.77 12.42 -62.41
N ILE A 421 -22.88 11.78 -61.64
CA ILE A 421 -23.10 11.48 -60.22
C ILE A 421 -22.31 12.44 -59.32
N ASP A 422 -23.00 13.06 -58.34
CA ASP A 422 -22.32 13.79 -57.26
C ASP A 422 -21.83 12.79 -56.19
N PRO A 423 -20.50 12.67 -55.96
CA PRO A 423 -19.95 11.72 -55.00
C PRO A 423 -20.34 11.97 -53.53
N VAL A 424 -20.98 13.10 -53.20
CA VAL A 424 -21.50 13.36 -51.85
C VAL A 424 -22.83 12.63 -51.62
N ASN A 425 -23.71 12.66 -52.61
CA ASN A 425 -25.11 12.26 -52.51
C ASN A 425 -25.44 10.92 -53.19
N GLY A 426 -24.65 10.52 -54.20
CA GLY A 426 -24.77 9.22 -54.88
C GLY A 426 -23.79 8.15 -54.41
#